data_AF-A0A160F3X7-F1
#
_entry.id   AF-A0A160F3X7-F1
#
_cell.length_a   1.000
_cell.length_b   1.000
_cell.length_c   1.000
_cell.angle_alpha   90.00
_cell.angle_beta   90.00
_cell.angle_gamma   90.00
#
_symmetry.space_group_name_H-M   'P 1'
#
loop_
_entity.id
_entity.type
_entity.pdbx_description
1 polymer ?
#
loop_
_entity_poly.entity_id
_entity_poly.type
_entity_poly.pdbx_seq_one_letter_code
_entity_poly.pdbx_strand_id
1 'polypeptide(L)' 'MGNLLRNALWRQKQFYIDELTKTGMFDFDSLDRWTITELRREYERNRARQKKKREGLQ' A
#
# COMPACT_ATOMS: atom_id res chain seq x y z
N MET A 1 20.43 -17.69 -6.81
CA MET A 1 19.68 -17.13 -5.65
C MET A 1 19.20 -15.68 -5.88
N GLY A 2 18.95 -15.21 -7.11
CA GLY A 2 18.45 -13.84 -7.36
C GLY A 2 16.92 -13.71 -7.48
N ASN A 3 16.21 -14.81 -7.77
CA ASN A 3 14.77 -14.79 -8.00
C ASN A 3 13.93 -14.65 -6.73
N LEU A 4 14.43 -15.09 -5.57
CA LEU A 4 13.69 -15.00 -4.31
C LEU A 4 13.51 -13.55 -3.87
N LEU A 5 14.56 -12.73 -3.97
CA LEU A 5 14.50 -11.32 -3.61
C LEU A 5 13.58 -10.55 -4.57
N ARG A 6 13.69 -10.81 -5.87
CA ARG A 6 12.79 -10.21 -6.88
C ARG A 6 11.33 -10.59 -6.63
N ASN A 7 11.06 -11.86 -6.31
CA ASN A 7 9.71 -12.32 -5.99
C ASN A 7 9.18 -11.71 -4.69
N ALA A 8 10.03 -11.55 -3.67
CA ALA A 8 9.65 -10.90 -2.42
C ALA A 8 9.28 -9.42 -2.65
N LEU A 9 10.09 -8.69 -3.41
CA LEU A 9 9.80 -7.30 -3.77
C LEU A 9 8.52 -7.18 -4.60
N TRP A 10 8.29 -8.09 -5.54
CA TRP A 10 7.07 -8.10 -6.33
C TRP A 10 5.82 -8.37 -5.47
N ARG A 11 5.88 -9.37 -4.58
CA ARG A 11 4.80 -9.65 -3.62
C ARG A 11 4.54 -8.46 -2.70
N GLN A 12 5.59 -7.80 -2.22
CA GLN A 12 5.47 -6.62 -1.38
C GLN A 12 4.81 -5.46 -2.12
N LYS A 13 5.18 -5.23 -3.39
CA LYS A 13 4.52 -4.21 -4.24
C LYS A 13 3.02 -4.52 -4.38
N GLN A 14 2.69 -5.75 -4.77
CA GLN A 14 1.31 -6.18 -4.97
C GLN A 14 0.46 -6.07 -3.69
N PHE A 15 1.03 -6.39 -2.52
CA PHE A 15 0.37 -6.23 -1.23
C PHE A 15 -0.07 -4.77 -0.99
N TYR A 16 0.83 -3.80 -1.20
CA TYR A 16 0.46 -2.40 -0.97
C TYR A 16 -0.54 -1.88 -2.01
N ILE A 17 -0.45 -2.33 -3.26
CA ILE A 17 -1.42 -1.96 -4.30
C ILE A 17 -2.81 -2.45 -3.88
N ASP A 18 -2.96 -3.72 -3.52
CA ASP A 18 -4.23 -4.32 -3.11
C ASP A 18 -4.85 -3.58 -1.90
N GLU A 19 -4.05 -3.32 -0.86
CA GLU A 19 -4.51 -2.60 0.32
C GLU A 19 -4.93 -1.15 0.03
N LEU A 20 -4.21 -0.45 -0.85
CA LEU A 20 -4.56 0.91 -1.24
C LEU A 20 -5.79 0.94 -2.15
N THR A 21 -5.95 -0.03 -3.05
CA THR A 21 -7.11 -0.12 -3.96
C THR A 21 -8.40 -0.38 -3.17
N LYS A 22 -8.36 -1.19 -2.12
CA LYS A 22 -9.50 -1.44 -1.22
C LYS A 22 -10.05 -0.19 -0.53
N THR A 23 -9.27 0.88 -0.45
CA THR A 23 -9.74 2.16 0.11
C THR A 23 -10.70 2.90 -0.82
N GLY A 24 -10.73 2.53 -2.10
CA GLY A 24 -11.47 3.23 -3.16
C GLY A 24 -10.90 4.60 -3.54
N MET A 25 -9.77 5.01 -2.97
CA MET A 25 -9.13 6.31 -3.24
C MET A 25 -8.17 6.28 -4.42
N PHE A 26 -7.76 5.08 -4.87
CA PHE A 26 -6.72 4.90 -5.86
C PHE A 26 -7.08 3.75 -6.80
N ASP A 27 -6.84 3.93 -8.10
CA ASP A 27 -6.96 2.90 -9.11
C ASP A 27 -5.65 2.12 -9.28
N PHE A 28 -5.77 0.86 -9.70
CA PHE A 28 -4.64 -0.04 -9.93
C PHE A 28 -3.60 0.56 -10.89
N ASP A 29 -4.04 1.10 -12.04
CA ASP A 29 -3.16 1.72 -13.06
C ASP A 29 -2.31 2.88 -12.51
N SER A 30 -2.87 3.64 -11.56
CA SER A 30 -2.15 4.73 -10.91
C SER A 30 -1.10 4.19 -9.95
N LEU A 31 -1.46 3.16 -9.16
CA LEU A 31 -0.60 2.56 -8.15
C LEU A 31 0.52 1.70 -8.75
N ASP A 32 0.33 1.07 -9.91
CA ASP A 32 1.39 0.27 -10.55
C ASP A 32 2.58 1.13 -10.99
N ARG A 33 2.35 2.41 -11.30
CA ARG A 33 3.44 3.35 -11.65
C ARG A 33 4.29 3.75 -10.46
N TRP A 34 3.82 3.50 -9.23
CA TRP A 34 4.51 3.91 -8.01
C TRP A 34 5.59 2.91 -7.60
N THR A 35 6.64 3.42 -6.97
CA THR A 35 7.67 2.63 -6.32
C THR A 35 7.14 1.99 -5.03
N ILE A 36 7.80 0.91 -4.58
CA ILE A 36 7.44 0.24 -3.31
C ILE A 36 7.51 1.22 -2.13
N THR A 37 8.44 2.17 -2.15
CA THR A 37 8.59 3.19 -1.10
C THR A 37 7.40 4.15 -1.06
N GLU A 38 6.91 4.58 -2.22
CA GLU A 38 5.74 5.46 -2.31
C GLU A 38 4.47 4.73 -1.85
N LEU A 39 4.27 3.51 -2.34
CA LEU A 39 3.17 2.64 -1.93
C LEU A 39 3.16 2.40 -0.41
N ARG A 40 4.33 2.09 0.16
CA ARG A 40 4.49 1.91 1.62
C ARG A 40 4.13 3.18 2.38
N ARG A 41 4.62 4.34 1.93
CA ARG A 41 4.39 5.62 2.61
C ARG A 41 2.91 5.99 2.63
N GLU A 42 2.22 5.75 1.52
CA GLU A 42 0.78 6.02 1.44
C GLU A 42 -0.03 4.99 2.24
N TYR A 43 0.37 3.72 2.24
CA TYR A 43 -0.24 2.70 3.10
C TYR A 43 -0.13 3.08 4.59
N GLU A 44 1.05 3.50 5.05
CA GLU A 44 1.25 3.93 6.45
C GLU A 44 0.41 5.17 6.80
N ARG A 45 0.32 6.15 5.90
CA ARG A 45 -0.56 7.32 6.06
C ARG A 45 -2.03 6.94 6.14
N ASN A 46 -2.48 6.06 5.23
CA ASN A 46 -3.86 5.62 5.22
C ASN A 46 -4.20 4.86 6.51
N ARG A 47 -3.32 3.96 6.96
CA ARG A 47 -3.47 3.26 8.24
C ARG A 47 -3.56 4.23 9.42
N ALA A 48 -2.73 5.27 9.44
CA ALA A 48 -2.79 6.31 10.48
C ALA A 48 -4.09 7.12 10.42
N ARG A 49 -4.58 7.46 9.22
CA ARG A 49 -5.89 8.13 9.03
C ARG A 49 -7.04 7.28 9.54
N GLN A 50 -7.04 5.98 9.22
CA GLN A 50 -8.07 5.05 9.68
C GLN A 50 -8.03 4.85 11.20
N LYS A 51 -6.83 4.83 11.80
CA LYS A 51 -6.66 4.79 13.26
C LYS A 51 -7.25 6.04 13.92
N LYS A 52 -6.91 7.23 13.42
CA LYS A 52 -7.46 8.51 13.92
C LYS A 52 -8.98 8.58 13.81
N LYS A 53 -9.57 8.09 12.69
CA LYS A 53 -11.03 8.03 12.53
C LYS A 53 -11.69 7.14 13.58
N ARG A 54 -11.06 6.03 13.97
CA ARG A 54 -11.58 5.15 15.03
C ARG A 54 -11.43 5.74 16.42
N GLU A 55 -10.33 6.45 16.68
CA GLU A 55 -10.05 7.06 18.00
C GLU A 55 -10.86 8.35 18.24
N GLY A 56 -11.19 9.12 17.20
CA GLY A 56 -12.04 10.31 17.30
C GLY A 56 -13.55 10.04 17.35
N LEU A 57 -13.95 8.77 17.41
CA LEU A 57 -15.34 8.29 17.50
C LEU A 57 -15.66 7.71 18.89
N GLN A 58 -14.77 7.93 19.88
CA GLN A 58 -14.96 7.57 21.29
C GLN A 58 -15.26 8.79 22.14
#